data_AF-A0A1S3S1U6-F1
#
_entry.id   AF-A0A1S3S1U6-F1
#
_cell.length_a   1.000
_cell.length_b   1.000
_cell.length_c   1.000
_cell.angle_alpha   90.00
_cell.angle_beta   90.00
_cell.angle_gamma   90.00
#
_symmetry.space_group_name_H-M   'P 1'
#
loop_
_entity.id
_entity.type
_entity.pdbx_description
1 polymer ?
#
loop_
_entity_poly.entity_id
_entity_poly.type
_entity_poly.pdbx_seq_one_letter_code
_entity_poly.pdbx_strand_id
1 'polypeptide(L)'
;ILDFRRVPPVAGRLVNMTREIRDVTRDKKLWRTFFISPVCVCVCVCVHVIGCVVRWEVDPDYCDEVKQTPPFDRGSRLLDIMDMTIFDFLMGNMDRHHYETFEKFGNETFIIHLDNGRGFGKHSHDELSILVPLSQCCRVRKSTHLRLQLLAKEEYQLSRLMEESLLHDRLHPVLIQPHLEAMDRRLRLVLQVLAVCVEKEGYSKVVEVDDHHWAREARGGRDTATHRNPGHR
;
A
#
# COMPACT_ATOMS: atom_id res chain seq x y z
N ILE A 1 11.10 0.65 1.31
CA ILE A 1 11.31 0.64 -0.17
C ILE A 1 10.50 1.72 -0.88
N LEU A 2 9.15 1.70 -0.84
CA LEU A 2 8.31 2.75 -1.45
C LEU A 2 8.15 4.02 -0.60
N ASP A 3 8.60 3.99 0.65
CA ASP A 3 8.54 5.10 1.62
C ASP A 3 7.13 5.52 2.08
N PHE A 4 6.09 4.71 1.80
CA PHE A 4 4.73 4.98 2.31
C PHE A 4 4.63 4.91 3.85
N ARG A 5 5.23 3.88 4.47
CA ARG A 5 5.24 3.65 5.94
C ARG A 5 3.83 3.56 6.58
N ARG A 6 2.89 2.94 5.86
CA ARG A 6 1.47 2.82 6.27
C ARG A 6 1.00 1.40 6.56
N VAL A 7 1.90 0.41 6.51
CA VAL A 7 1.62 -0.99 6.87
C VAL A 7 2.13 -1.22 8.30
N PRO A 8 1.35 -1.82 9.21
CA PRO A 8 1.85 -2.24 10.52
C PRO A 8 3.05 -3.21 10.39
N PRO A 9 4.03 -3.17 11.31
CA PRO A 9 5.15 -4.09 11.27
C PRO A 9 4.71 -5.57 11.28
N VAL A 10 5.30 -6.38 10.42
CA VAL A 10 5.05 -7.82 10.32
C VAL A 10 6.39 -8.56 10.14
N ALA A 11 6.50 -9.74 10.75
CA ALA A 11 7.68 -10.60 10.63
C ALA A 11 7.25 -12.07 10.60
N GLY A 12 7.97 -12.88 9.81
CA GLY A 12 7.76 -14.31 9.74
C GLY A 12 8.11 -15.05 11.03
N ARG A 13 7.32 -16.05 11.37
CA ARG A 13 7.52 -16.89 12.57
C ARG A 13 7.10 -18.33 12.30
N LEU A 14 7.98 -19.26 12.64
CA LEU A 14 7.62 -20.67 12.80
C LEU A 14 6.92 -20.84 14.14
N VAL A 15 5.74 -21.46 14.13
CA VAL A 15 4.91 -21.66 15.32
C VAL A 15 4.63 -23.15 15.49
N ASN A 16 4.89 -23.67 16.69
CA ASN A 16 4.49 -25.02 17.05
C ASN A 16 2.97 -25.04 17.32
N MET A 17 2.19 -25.54 16.36
CA MET A 17 0.72 -25.54 16.43
C MET A 17 0.16 -26.21 17.69
N THR A 18 0.86 -27.19 18.24
CA THR A 18 0.47 -27.86 19.48
C THR A 18 0.76 -26.98 20.69
N ARG A 19 2.04 -26.68 20.95
CA ARG A 19 2.47 -26.02 22.18
C ARG A 19 2.08 -24.54 22.23
N GLU A 20 2.03 -23.87 21.09
CA GLU A 20 1.86 -22.41 21.02
C GLU A 20 0.47 -21.97 20.59
N ILE A 21 -0.39 -22.87 20.08
CA ILE A 21 -1.78 -22.53 19.71
C ILE A 21 -2.78 -23.44 20.43
N ARG A 22 -2.73 -24.76 20.18
CA ARG A 22 -3.73 -25.71 20.71
C ARG A 22 -3.73 -25.78 22.23
N ASP A 23 -2.57 -25.89 22.86
CA ASP A 23 -2.46 -26.13 24.30
C ASP A 23 -2.62 -24.84 25.13
N VAL A 24 -2.56 -23.67 24.48
CA VAL A 24 -2.69 -22.35 25.15
C VAL A 24 -4.01 -21.63 24.83
N THR A 25 -4.74 -22.04 23.78
CA THR A 25 -6.00 -21.38 23.42
C THR A 25 -7.07 -21.62 24.49
N ARG A 26 -7.72 -20.54 24.92
CA ARG A 26 -8.91 -20.59 25.77
C ARG A 26 -10.21 -20.58 24.94
N ASP A 27 -10.11 -20.35 23.64
CA ASP A 27 -11.25 -20.35 22.74
C ASP A 27 -11.62 -21.80 22.37
N LYS A 28 -12.73 -22.27 22.93
CA LYS A 28 -13.26 -23.62 22.65
C LYS A 28 -13.66 -23.81 21.20
N LYS A 29 -14.04 -22.76 20.46
CA LYS A 29 -14.37 -22.86 19.04
C LYS A 29 -13.11 -23.18 18.24
N LEU A 30 -12.02 -22.43 18.48
CA LEU A 30 -10.73 -22.68 17.85
C LEU A 30 -10.13 -24.03 18.29
N TRP A 31 -10.20 -24.37 19.57
CA TRP A 31 -9.66 -25.65 20.06
C TRP A 31 -10.31 -26.86 19.37
N ARG A 32 -11.62 -26.80 19.11
CA ARG A 32 -12.37 -27.89 18.47
C ARG A 32 -12.07 -28.09 16.99
N THR A 33 -11.40 -27.15 16.32
CA THR A 33 -11.02 -27.31 14.90
C THR A 33 -9.72 -28.09 14.71
N PHE A 34 -8.97 -28.38 15.79
CA PHE A 34 -7.77 -29.20 15.71
C PHE A 34 -8.10 -30.68 15.56
N PHE A 35 -7.62 -31.30 14.49
CA PHE A 35 -7.68 -32.73 14.26
C PHE A 35 -6.35 -33.25 13.72
N ILE A 36 -6.13 -34.56 13.84
CA ILE A 36 -4.95 -35.25 13.29
C ILE A 36 -5.39 -35.84 11.96
N SER A 37 -4.91 -35.32 10.83
CA SER A 37 -5.08 -36.01 9.54
C SER A 37 -4.30 -37.32 9.58
N PRO A 38 -4.67 -38.36 8.82
CA PRO A 38 -3.88 -39.58 8.67
C PRO A 38 -2.40 -39.35 8.28
N VAL A 39 -2.04 -38.12 7.88
CA VAL A 39 -0.67 -37.72 7.50
C VAL A 39 -0.10 -36.48 8.23
N CYS A 40 -0.84 -35.73 9.07
CA CYS A 40 -0.39 -34.65 10.01
C CYS A 40 -1.51 -33.66 10.40
N VAL A 41 -1.31 -32.82 11.42
CA VAL A 41 -2.29 -31.83 11.92
C VAL A 41 -2.54 -30.71 10.90
N CYS A 42 -3.80 -30.32 10.64
CA CYS A 42 -4.21 -29.23 9.73
C CYS A 42 -5.30 -28.33 10.36
N VAL A 43 -5.39 -27.06 9.92
CA VAL A 43 -6.45 -26.09 10.26
C VAL A 43 -6.91 -25.36 8.97
N CYS A 44 -8.23 -25.21 8.73
CA CYS A 44 -8.79 -24.41 7.63
C CYS A 44 -10.22 -23.89 7.95
N VAL A 45 -10.50 -22.58 7.73
CA VAL A 45 -11.80 -22.02 7.28
C VAL A 45 -11.57 -20.66 6.60
N CYS A 46 -12.11 -20.46 5.38
CA CYS A 46 -12.87 -19.26 4.95
C CYS A 46 -13.42 -19.44 3.52
N VAL A 47 -14.67 -19.01 3.31
CA VAL A 47 -15.46 -19.07 2.05
C VAL A 47 -15.42 -17.71 1.36
N HIS A 48 -15.31 -17.67 0.03
CA HIS A 48 -15.36 -16.43 -0.75
C HIS A 48 -16.41 -16.56 -1.87
N VAL A 49 -17.21 -15.50 -2.08
CA VAL A 49 -18.27 -15.42 -3.10
C VAL A 49 -17.84 -14.45 -4.20
N ILE A 50 -18.13 -14.79 -5.47
CA ILE A 50 -17.73 -14.06 -6.69
C ILE A 50 -18.95 -13.36 -7.32
N GLY A 51 -18.72 -12.15 -7.88
CA GLY A 51 -19.27 -11.79 -9.19
C GLY A 51 -20.23 -10.59 -9.27
N CYS A 52 -19.71 -9.36 -9.28
CA CYS A 52 -20.43 -8.16 -9.71
C CYS A 52 -19.53 -7.29 -10.60
N VAL A 53 -20.03 -6.90 -11.77
CA VAL A 53 -19.43 -5.81 -12.58
C VAL A 53 -19.75 -4.49 -11.89
N VAL A 54 -18.76 -3.64 -11.75
CA VAL A 54 -18.83 -2.41 -10.93
C VAL A 54 -18.74 -1.17 -11.81
N ARG A 55 -19.36 -0.05 -11.39
CA ARG A 55 -19.52 1.14 -12.26
C ARG A 55 -18.21 1.67 -12.85
N TRP A 56 -17.11 1.62 -12.10
CA TRP A 56 -15.80 2.07 -12.57
C TRP A 56 -15.20 1.21 -13.69
N GLU A 57 -15.66 -0.03 -13.88
CA GLU A 57 -15.22 -0.90 -14.99
C GLU A 57 -15.89 -0.52 -16.33
N VAL A 58 -17.06 0.12 -16.26
CA VAL A 58 -17.87 0.45 -17.45
C VAL A 58 -17.87 1.94 -17.78
N ASP A 59 -17.72 2.81 -16.78
CA ASP A 59 -17.74 4.26 -16.92
C ASP A 59 -16.30 4.82 -16.92
N PRO A 60 -15.79 5.31 -18.06
CA PRO A 60 -14.45 5.89 -18.16
C PRO A 60 -14.31 7.21 -17.40
N ASP A 61 -15.41 7.91 -17.12
CA ASP A 61 -15.45 9.21 -16.46
C ASP A 61 -15.81 9.09 -14.96
N TYR A 62 -15.85 7.87 -14.43
CA TYR A 62 -16.23 7.59 -13.03
C TYR A 62 -15.43 8.40 -12.01
N CYS A 63 -14.13 8.62 -12.25
CA CYS A 63 -13.33 9.40 -11.30
C CYS A 63 -13.73 10.88 -11.24
N ASP A 64 -14.40 11.44 -12.25
CA ASP A 64 -14.85 12.83 -12.19
C ASP A 64 -16.00 13.02 -11.18
N GLU A 65 -16.84 12.00 -10.97
CA GLU A 65 -17.80 11.94 -9.85
C GLU A 65 -17.06 11.78 -8.51
N VAL A 66 -16.05 10.90 -8.46
CA VAL A 66 -15.28 10.65 -7.23
C VAL A 66 -14.55 11.91 -6.75
N LYS A 67 -13.92 12.66 -7.67
CA LYS A 67 -13.23 13.94 -7.36
C LYS A 67 -14.16 14.99 -6.77
N GLN A 68 -15.48 14.86 -6.92
CA GLN A 68 -16.48 15.78 -6.38
C GLN A 68 -17.14 15.27 -5.10
N THR A 69 -16.83 14.04 -4.69
CA THR A 69 -17.49 13.35 -3.59
C THR A 69 -16.64 13.43 -2.31
N PRO A 70 -17.17 13.93 -1.18
CA PRO A 70 -16.47 13.86 0.10
C PRO A 70 -16.23 12.41 0.53
N PRO A 71 -15.06 12.06 1.11
CA PRO A 71 -13.94 12.94 1.49
C PRO A 71 -12.84 13.08 0.42
N PHE A 72 -13.10 12.73 -0.84
CA PHE A 72 -12.11 12.72 -1.93
C PHE A 72 -11.97 14.06 -2.65
N ASP A 73 -12.94 14.96 -2.45
CA ASP A 73 -12.98 16.32 -3.01
C ASP A 73 -11.96 17.27 -2.37
N ARG A 74 -11.39 16.90 -1.21
CA ARG A 74 -10.49 17.74 -0.40
C ARG A 74 -9.37 16.93 0.25
N GLY A 75 -8.28 17.62 0.59
CA GLY A 75 -7.16 17.05 1.33
C GLY A 75 -6.38 15.99 0.56
N SER A 76 -5.73 15.07 1.27
CA SER A 76 -4.85 14.05 0.67
C SER A 76 -5.57 12.75 0.29
N ARG A 77 -6.86 12.59 0.58
CA ARG A 77 -7.51 11.27 0.54
C ARG A 77 -7.49 10.65 -0.85
N LEU A 78 -7.73 11.43 -1.90
CA LEU A 78 -7.64 10.94 -3.28
C LEU A 78 -6.22 10.47 -3.60
N LEU A 79 -5.20 11.26 -3.25
CA LEU A 79 -3.80 10.89 -3.44
C LEU A 79 -3.38 9.66 -2.62
N ASP A 80 -3.96 9.47 -1.43
CA ASP A 80 -3.71 8.30 -0.61
C ASP A 80 -4.32 7.03 -1.23
N ILE A 81 -5.46 7.15 -1.91
CA ILE A 81 -6.00 6.07 -2.75
C ILE A 81 -5.06 5.77 -3.92
N MET A 82 -4.50 6.79 -4.57
CA MET A 82 -3.55 6.58 -5.68
C MET A 82 -2.28 5.85 -5.22
N ASP A 83 -1.72 6.23 -4.07
CA ASP A 83 -0.58 5.54 -3.44
C ASP A 83 -0.92 4.06 -3.13
N MET A 84 -2.11 3.81 -2.59
CA MET A 84 -2.60 2.46 -2.27
C MET A 84 -2.87 1.62 -3.52
N THR A 85 -3.47 2.20 -4.57
CA THR A 85 -3.67 1.56 -5.88
C THR A 85 -2.36 1.13 -6.51
N ILE A 86 -1.33 1.98 -6.48
CA ILE A 86 0.02 1.64 -6.96
C ILE A 86 0.61 0.50 -6.12
N PHE A 87 0.45 0.56 -4.79
CA PHE A 87 0.90 -0.49 -3.89
C PHE A 87 0.25 -1.84 -4.20
N ASP A 88 -1.08 -1.87 -4.32
CA ASP A 88 -1.87 -3.05 -4.62
C ASP A 88 -1.54 -3.63 -6.00
N PHE A 89 -1.35 -2.79 -7.02
CA PHE A 89 -0.98 -3.26 -8.35
C PHE A 89 0.39 -3.95 -8.37
N LEU A 90 1.39 -3.39 -7.68
CA LEU A 90 2.73 -3.99 -7.62
C LEU A 90 2.71 -5.41 -7.05
N MET A 91 1.89 -5.65 -6.02
CA MET A 91 1.69 -6.98 -5.43
C MET A 91 0.61 -7.82 -6.15
N GLY A 92 -0.25 -7.22 -6.97
CA GLY A 92 -1.38 -7.88 -7.63
C GLY A 92 -2.55 -8.19 -6.68
N ASN A 93 -2.82 -7.29 -5.72
CA ASN A 93 -3.91 -7.43 -4.77
C ASN A 93 -5.19 -6.78 -5.29
N MET A 94 -6.19 -7.59 -5.63
CA MET A 94 -7.49 -7.13 -6.14
C MET A 94 -8.59 -7.05 -5.08
N ASP A 95 -8.31 -7.40 -3.82
CA ASP A 95 -9.31 -7.49 -2.75
C ASP A 95 -9.42 -6.20 -1.92
N ARG A 96 -9.03 -5.06 -2.50
CA ARG A 96 -9.11 -3.75 -1.84
C ARG A 96 -10.54 -3.21 -1.92
N HIS A 97 -11.43 -3.74 -1.09
CA HIS A 97 -12.82 -3.31 -1.01
C HIS A 97 -13.12 -2.33 0.13
N HIS A 98 -12.20 -2.20 1.09
CA HIS A 98 -12.27 -1.26 2.21
C HIS A 98 -10.88 -0.68 2.50
N TYR A 99 -10.86 0.46 3.19
CA TYR A 99 -9.65 1.05 3.73
C TYR A 99 -9.91 1.58 5.14
N GLU A 100 -8.89 1.56 5.98
CA GLU A 100 -8.97 2.04 7.36
C GLU A 100 -8.21 3.34 7.55
N THR A 101 -8.66 4.14 8.51
CA THR A 101 -8.04 5.42 8.89
C THR A 101 -8.09 5.57 10.41
N PHE A 102 -7.24 6.42 10.97
CA PHE A 102 -7.30 6.72 12.40
C PHE A 102 -8.41 7.75 12.69
N GLU A 103 -9.52 7.28 13.24
CA GLU A 103 -10.71 8.12 13.55
C GLU A 103 -10.37 9.39 14.33
N LYS A 104 -9.38 9.32 15.24
CA LYS A 104 -8.93 10.44 16.07
C LYS A 104 -8.52 11.69 15.26
N PHE A 105 -8.07 11.51 14.02
CA PHE A 105 -7.58 12.60 13.16
C PHE A 105 -8.59 12.98 12.05
N GLY A 106 -9.80 12.41 12.08
CA GLY A 106 -10.86 12.73 11.11
C GLY A 106 -10.44 12.44 9.67
N ASN A 107 -10.66 13.41 8.78
CA ASN A 107 -10.35 13.25 7.34
C ASN A 107 -8.87 13.54 7.02
N GLU A 108 -8.15 14.25 7.88
CA GLU A 108 -6.74 14.64 7.70
C GLU A 108 -5.80 13.55 8.24
N THR A 109 -5.96 12.34 7.71
CA THR A 109 -5.17 11.16 8.06
C THR A 109 -4.84 10.34 6.83
N PHE A 110 -3.74 9.60 6.93
CA PHE A 110 -3.37 8.63 5.90
C PHE A 110 -4.21 7.35 6.00
N ILE A 111 -4.26 6.62 4.88
CA ILE A 111 -4.86 5.28 4.80
C ILE A 111 -3.91 4.23 5.35
N ILE A 112 -4.40 3.37 6.25
CA ILE A 112 -3.65 2.22 6.77
C ILE A 112 -3.72 1.08 5.74
N HIS A 113 -2.57 0.58 5.31
CA HIS A 113 -2.48 -0.47 4.28
C HIS A 113 -2.58 -1.87 4.94
N LEU A 114 -3.80 -2.32 5.22
CA LEU A 114 -4.10 -3.64 5.81
C LEU A 114 -4.47 -4.69 4.75
N ASP A 115 -4.80 -5.91 5.17
CA ASP A 115 -5.40 -6.97 4.33
C ASP A 115 -4.63 -7.27 3.03
N ASN A 116 -3.30 -7.37 3.16
CA ASN A 116 -2.40 -7.60 2.03
C ASN A 116 -2.22 -9.10 1.68
N GLY A 117 -2.96 -9.99 2.35
CA GLY A 117 -2.77 -11.45 2.26
C GLY A 117 -3.13 -12.09 0.92
N ARG A 118 -3.83 -11.36 0.04
CA ARG A 118 -4.16 -11.78 -1.33
C ARG A 118 -3.21 -11.23 -2.39
N GLY A 119 -2.17 -10.51 -1.98
CA GLY A 119 -1.06 -10.17 -2.86
C GLY A 119 -0.22 -11.38 -3.25
N PHE A 120 0.61 -11.20 -4.27
CA PHE A 120 1.60 -12.18 -4.73
C PHE A 120 1.01 -13.56 -5.07
N GLY A 121 -0.24 -13.62 -5.53
CA GLY A 121 -0.86 -14.87 -6.00
C GLY A 121 -0.45 -15.31 -7.40
N LYS A 122 -0.11 -14.36 -8.29
CA LYS A 122 0.31 -14.63 -9.68
C LYS A 122 1.50 -13.72 -10.05
N HIS A 123 2.60 -14.29 -10.52
CA HIS A 123 3.75 -13.52 -11.03
C HIS A 123 3.74 -13.36 -12.56
N SER A 124 3.07 -14.27 -13.27
CA SER A 124 2.99 -14.30 -14.74
C SER A 124 1.82 -13.51 -15.33
N HIS A 125 0.99 -12.90 -14.48
CA HIS A 125 -0.17 -12.09 -14.88
C HIS A 125 -0.13 -10.75 -14.15
N ASP A 126 -0.44 -9.68 -14.86
CA ASP A 126 -0.54 -8.32 -14.32
C ASP A 126 -1.99 -7.86 -14.44
N GLU A 127 -2.63 -7.64 -13.28
CA GLU A 127 -4.05 -7.32 -13.23
C GLU A 127 -4.26 -5.81 -13.41
N LEU A 128 -4.38 -5.38 -14.67
CA LEU A 128 -4.47 -3.96 -15.04
C LEU A 128 -5.71 -3.26 -14.49
N SER A 129 -6.77 -3.99 -14.17
CA SER A 129 -7.97 -3.44 -13.53
C SER A 129 -7.66 -2.73 -12.21
N ILE A 130 -6.61 -3.16 -11.49
CA ILE A 130 -6.16 -2.51 -10.25
C ILE A 130 -5.67 -1.09 -10.52
N LEU A 131 -5.09 -0.79 -11.70
CA LEU A 131 -4.61 0.56 -12.06
C LEU A 131 -5.70 1.50 -12.56
N VAL A 132 -6.93 1.04 -12.72
CA VAL A 132 -8.03 1.87 -13.26
C VAL A 132 -8.23 3.18 -12.49
N PRO A 133 -8.18 3.21 -11.13
CA PRO A 133 -8.23 4.48 -10.39
C PRO A 133 -7.13 5.45 -10.80
N LEU A 134 -5.90 4.96 -11.02
CA LEU A 134 -4.78 5.81 -11.44
C LEU A 134 -4.98 6.36 -12.85
N SER A 135 -5.44 5.53 -13.79
CA SER A 135 -5.66 5.94 -15.18
C SER A 135 -6.87 6.86 -15.38
N GLN A 136 -7.92 6.71 -14.55
CA GLN A 136 -9.10 7.58 -14.61
C GLN A 136 -8.89 8.88 -13.86
N CYS A 137 -8.29 8.82 -12.67
CA CYS A 137 -8.12 10.02 -11.86
C CYS A 137 -6.98 10.89 -12.36
N CYS A 138 -5.92 10.29 -12.91
CA CYS A 138 -4.70 10.97 -13.37
C CYS A 138 -4.13 11.93 -12.32
N ARG A 139 -4.03 11.48 -11.07
CA ARG A 139 -3.42 12.23 -9.96
C ARG A 139 -2.38 11.35 -9.26
N VAL A 140 -1.26 11.93 -8.87
CA VAL A 140 -0.23 11.24 -8.10
C VAL A 140 0.55 12.23 -7.25
N ARG A 141 0.96 11.75 -6.08
CA ARG A 141 1.81 12.49 -5.16
C ARG A 141 3.22 12.63 -5.75
N LYS A 142 3.82 13.83 -5.69
CA LYS A 142 5.16 14.10 -6.24
C LYS A 142 6.23 13.23 -5.59
N SER A 143 6.18 13.02 -4.27
CA SER A 143 7.10 12.09 -3.60
C SER A 143 7.02 10.69 -4.19
N THR A 144 5.81 10.20 -4.44
CA THR A 144 5.55 8.87 -4.99
C THR A 144 6.06 8.78 -6.43
N HIS A 145 5.72 9.75 -7.29
CA HIS A 145 6.17 9.77 -8.68
C HIS A 145 7.71 9.73 -8.80
N LEU A 146 8.41 10.58 -8.03
CA LEU A 146 9.88 10.61 -8.01
C LEU A 146 10.47 9.30 -7.46
N ARG A 147 9.86 8.71 -6.43
CA ARG A 147 10.30 7.44 -5.86
C ARG A 147 10.17 6.30 -6.86
N LEU A 148 9.07 6.24 -7.61
CA LEU A 148 8.85 5.21 -8.64
C LEU A 148 9.88 5.34 -9.78
N GLN A 149 10.16 6.56 -10.23
CA GLN A 149 11.19 6.82 -11.23
C GLN A 149 12.58 6.39 -10.75
N LEU A 150 12.91 6.64 -9.48
CA LEU A 150 14.16 6.19 -8.89
C LEU A 150 14.26 4.65 -8.90
N LEU A 151 13.21 3.96 -8.46
CA LEU A 151 13.18 2.50 -8.34
C LEU A 151 13.19 1.77 -9.70
N ALA A 152 12.94 2.49 -10.80
CA ALA A 152 13.03 1.95 -12.15
C ALA A 152 14.46 2.01 -12.74
N LYS A 153 15.40 2.69 -12.08
CA LYS A 153 16.81 2.72 -12.48
C LYS A 153 17.51 1.44 -12.07
N GLU A 154 18.46 0.96 -12.89
CA GLU A 154 19.19 -0.28 -12.64
C GLU A 154 19.92 -0.31 -11.28
N GLU A 155 20.43 0.85 -10.85
CA GLU A 155 21.12 1.03 -9.57
C GLU A 155 20.21 0.85 -8.34
N TYR A 156 18.91 1.09 -8.48
CA TYR A 156 17.93 1.11 -7.37
C TYR A 156 16.74 0.19 -7.64
N GLN A 157 16.93 -0.81 -8.49
CA GLN A 157 15.90 -1.71 -8.99
C GLN A 157 15.02 -2.25 -7.84
N LEU A 158 13.70 -2.16 -8.00
CA LEU A 158 12.72 -2.53 -6.98
C LEU A 158 12.89 -3.97 -6.49
N SER A 159 13.08 -4.93 -7.40
CA SER A 159 13.32 -6.34 -7.08
C SER A 159 14.50 -6.53 -6.13
N ARG A 160 15.66 -5.93 -6.43
CA ARG A 160 16.88 -6.05 -5.61
C ARG A 160 16.69 -5.49 -4.21
N LEU A 161 16.10 -4.30 -4.10
CA LEU A 161 15.83 -3.69 -2.79
C LEU A 161 14.81 -4.49 -1.98
N MET A 162 13.86 -5.15 -2.66
CA MET A 162 12.90 -6.04 -2.01
C MET A 162 13.57 -7.32 -1.52
N GLU A 163 14.39 -7.96 -2.34
CA GLU A 163 15.15 -9.15 -1.98
C GLU A 163 16.04 -8.90 -0.75
N GLU A 164 16.80 -7.80 -0.76
CA GLU A 164 17.66 -7.40 0.36
C GLU A 164 16.85 -7.12 1.64
N SER A 165 15.71 -6.41 1.51
CA SER A 165 14.85 -6.11 2.65
C SER A 165 14.21 -7.37 3.27
N LEU A 166 13.98 -8.41 2.48
CA LEU A 166 13.36 -9.67 2.94
C LEU A 166 14.39 -10.70 3.43
N LEU A 167 15.69 -10.46 3.22
CA LEU A 167 16.77 -11.39 3.58
C LEU A 167 16.83 -11.68 5.10
N HIS A 168 16.45 -10.71 5.92
CA HIS A 168 16.53 -10.80 7.38
C HIS A 168 15.29 -11.43 8.02
N ASP A 169 14.24 -11.72 7.24
CA ASP A 169 13.06 -12.40 7.77
C ASP A 169 13.37 -13.88 8.04
N ARG A 170 12.85 -14.42 9.14
CA ARG A 170 13.08 -15.83 9.53
C ARG A 170 12.50 -16.83 8.53
N LEU A 171 11.51 -16.42 7.73
CA LEU A 171 10.90 -17.23 6.69
C LEU A 171 11.52 -16.98 5.31
N HIS A 172 12.69 -16.37 5.23
CA HIS A 172 13.41 -16.22 3.97
C HIS A 172 13.67 -17.59 3.30
N PRO A 173 13.43 -17.75 1.98
CA PRO A 173 12.91 -16.73 1.05
C PRO A 173 11.40 -16.50 1.21
N VAL A 174 11.01 -15.23 1.45
CA VAL A 174 9.60 -14.83 1.62
C VAL A 174 8.90 -14.71 0.26
N LEU A 175 9.59 -14.19 -0.76
CA LEU A 175 9.12 -14.13 -2.14
C LEU A 175 10.07 -14.91 -3.05
N ILE A 176 9.52 -15.64 -4.01
CA ILE A 176 10.30 -16.32 -5.04
C ILE A 176 10.73 -15.35 -6.14
N GLN A 177 11.83 -15.69 -6.83
CA GLN A 177 12.43 -14.85 -7.87
C GLN A 177 11.44 -14.33 -8.94
N PRO A 178 10.52 -15.14 -9.49
CA PRO A 178 9.56 -14.64 -10.48
C PRO A 178 8.65 -13.51 -9.98
N HIS A 179 8.32 -13.48 -8.67
CA HIS A 179 7.54 -12.39 -8.10
C HIS A 179 8.35 -11.10 -7.99
N LEU A 180 9.64 -11.19 -7.68
CA LEU A 180 10.54 -10.03 -7.65
C LEU A 180 10.65 -9.40 -9.05
N GLU A 181 10.84 -10.22 -10.09
CA GLU A 181 10.89 -9.76 -11.49
C GLU A 181 9.55 -9.17 -11.96
N ALA A 182 8.43 -9.75 -11.52
CA ALA A 182 7.11 -9.21 -11.80
C ALA A 182 6.92 -7.80 -11.21
N MET A 183 7.48 -7.51 -10.04
CA MET A 183 7.42 -6.17 -9.45
C MET A 183 8.10 -5.12 -10.33
N ASP A 184 9.26 -5.43 -10.91
CA ASP A 184 9.95 -4.50 -11.83
C ASP A 184 9.14 -4.27 -13.11
N ARG A 185 8.55 -5.33 -13.67
CA ARG A 185 7.67 -5.23 -14.84
C ARG A 185 6.46 -4.34 -14.53
N ARG A 186 5.79 -4.58 -13.40
CA ARG A 186 4.64 -3.79 -12.94
C ARG A 186 5.00 -2.34 -12.66
N LEU A 187 6.16 -2.07 -12.05
CA LEU A 187 6.64 -0.71 -11.83
C LEU A 187 6.73 0.09 -13.14
N ARG A 188 7.23 -0.54 -14.21
CA ARG A 188 7.29 0.10 -15.54
C ARG A 188 5.89 0.40 -16.09
N LEU A 189 4.93 -0.50 -15.89
CA LEU A 189 3.53 -0.28 -16.29
C LEU A 189 2.91 0.90 -15.53
N VAL A 190 3.17 1.04 -14.23
CA VAL A 190 2.72 2.22 -13.44
C VAL A 190 3.28 3.51 -14.04
N LEU A 191 4.57 3.54 -14.34
CA LEU A 191 5.22 4.71 -14.94
C LEU A 191 4.66 5.04 -16.34
N GLN A 192 4.32 4.02 -17.14
CA GLN A 192 3.66 4.21 -18.44
C GLN A 192 2.28 4.84 -18.30
N VAL A 193 1.44 4.36 -17.36
CA VAL A 193 0.12 4.97 -17.09
C VAL A 193 0.28 6.43 -16.67
N LEU A 194 1.23 6.73 -15.78
CA LEU A 194 1.51 8.11 -15.37
C LEU A 194 2.01 8.98 -16.52
N ALA A 195 2.83 8.44 -17.43
CA ALA A 195 3.29 9.17 -18.61
C ALA A 195 2.13 9.55 -19.53
N VAL A 196 1.19 8.63 -19.78
CA VAL A 196 -0.03 8.88 -20.55
C VAL A 196 -0.90 9.96 -19.89
N CYS A 197 -1.08 9.90 -18.56
CA CYS A 197 -1.80 10.95 -17.82
C CYS A 197 -1.12 12.32 -17.98
N VAL A 198 0.20 12.38 -17.83
CA VAL A 198 0.99 13.62 -17.94
C VAL A 198 0.90 14.21 -19.35
N GLU A 199 0.93 13.38 -20.38
CA GLU A 199 0.77 13.80 -21.78
C GLU A 199 -0.64 14.36 -22.04
N LYS A 200 -1.68 13.72 -21.48
CA LYS A 200 -3.08 14.12 -21.67
C LYS A 200 -3.46 15.39 -20.90
N GLU A 201 -3.07 15.49 -19.62
CA GLU A 201 -3.58 16.52 -18.71
C GLU A 201 -2.55 17.59 -18.34
N GLY A 202 -1.26 17.31 -18.55
CA GLY A 202 -0.13 18.16 -18.19
C GLY A 202 0.45 17.84 -16.81
N TYR A 203 1.77 17.96 -16.68
CA TYR A 203 2.53 17.55 -15.48
C TYR A 203 2.02 18.19 -14.19
N SER A 204 1.70 19.49 -14.19
CA SER A 204 1.25 20.21 -13.01
C SER A 204 -0.15 19.82 -12.52
N LYS A 205 -0.99 19.24 -13.39
CA LYS A 205 -2.32 18.75 -13.01
C LYS A 205 -2.27 17.33 -12.46
N VAL A 206 -1.34 16.52 -12.97
CA VAL A 206 -1.20 15.12 -12.59
C VAL A 206 -0.33 14.96 -11.34
N VAL A 207 0.78 15.68 -11.25
CA VAL A 207 1.78 15.51 -10.19
C VAL A 207 1.62 16.61 -9.14
N GLU A 208 1.06 16.24 -7.99
CA GLU A 208 0.77 17.16 -6.91
C GLU A 208 1.91 17.26 -5.90
N VAL A 209 2.23 18.48 -5.49
CA VAL A 209 3.22 18.71 -4.43
C VAL A 209 2.67 18.20 -3.11
N ASP A 210 3.54 17.57 -2.31
CA ASP A 210 3.17 17.05 -1.01
C ASP A 210 2.76 18.18 -0.06
N ASP A 211 1.46 18.37 0.16
CA ASP A 211 0.96 19.25 1.22
C ASP A 211 1.08 18.54 2.57
N HIS A 212 2.31 18.46 3.08
CA HIS A 212 2.55 18.11 4.47
C HIS A 212 2.40 19.34 5.35
N HIS A 213 1.17 19.80 5.56
CA HIS A 213 0.87 20.82 6.57
C HIS A 213 1.47 20.41 7.95
N TRP A 214 1.41 19.11 8.30
CA TRP A 214 2.01 18.58 9.53
C TRP A 214 3.55 18.64 9.58
N ALA A 215 4.25 18.51 8.44
CA ALA A 215 5.71 18.56 8.41
C ALA A 215 6.23 20.00 8.52
N ARG A 216 5.43 20.99 8.09
CA ARG A 216 5.74 22.41 8.26
C ARG A 216 5.64 22.82 9.73
N GLU A 217 4.62 22.35 10.45
CA GLU A 217 4.50 22.59 11.90
C GLU A 217 5.59 21.87 12.71
N ALA A 218 5.91 20.61 12.37
CA ALA A 218 6.97 19.87 13.04
C ALA A 218 8.38 20.48 12.84
N ARG A 219 8.62 21.19 11.73
CA ARG A 219 9.88 21.93 11.46
C ARG A 219 9.88 23.34 12.05
N GLY A 220 8.72 23.99 12.17
CA GLY A 220 8.59 25.33 12.78
C GLY A 220 8.76 25.34 14.31
N GLY A 221 8.72 24.18 14.97
CA GLY A 221 8.87 24.06 16.43
C GLY A 221 10.30 24.11 16.98
N ARG A 222 11.34 24.35 16.16
CA ARG A 222 12.75 24.35 16.62
C ARG A 222 13.46 25.70 16.67
N ASP A 223 12.86 26.79 16.18
CA ASP A 223 13.54 28.10 16.11
C ASP A 223 13.01 29.13 17.12
N THR A 224 12.80 28.72 18.38
CA THR A 224 12.70 29.66 19.50
C THR A 224 13.89 29.49 20.46
N ALA A 225 15.10 29.53 19.90
CA ALA A 225 16.30 29.80 20.69
C ALA A 225 16.25 31.28 21.13
N THR A 226 15.80 31.48 22.37
CA THR A 226 15.83 32.71 23.14
C THR A 226 17.12 33.52 22.94
N HIS A 227 17.03 34.61 22.20
CA HIS A 227 18.01 35.70 22.27
C HIS A 227 17.79 36.43 23.61
N ARG A 228 18.53 36.04 24.66
CA ARG A 228 18.68 36.89 25.85
C ARG A 228 19.55 38.07 25.47
N ASN A 229 18.94 39.24 25.36
CA ASN A 229 19.65 40.52 25.28
C ASN A 229 20.06 40.95 26.69
N PRO A 230 21.32 41.38 26.92
CA PRO A 230 21.75 41.92 28.21
C PRO A 230 21.46 43.43 28.28
N GLY A 231 20.84 43.89 29.37
CA GLY A 231 21.04 45.26 29.87
C GLY A 231 19.79 46.11 30.16
N HIS A 232 19.91 46.84 31.29
CA HIS A 232 19.07 47.91 31.86
C HIS A 232 17.79 47.43 32.56
N ARG A 233 17.58 47.66 33.87
CA ARG A 233 18.02 48.73 34.77
C ARG A 233 18.09 48.19 36.20
#